data_AF-A0A537W3U0-F1
#
_entry.id   AF-A0A537W3U0-F1
#
_cell.length_a   1.000
_cell.length_b   1.000
_cell.length_c   1.000
_cell.angle_alpha   90.00
_cell.angle_beta   90.00
_cell.angle_gamma   90.00
#
_symmetry.space_group_name_H-M   'P 1'
#
loop_
_entity.id
_entity.type
_entity.pdbx_description
1 polymer ?
#
loop_
_entity_poly.entity_id
_entity_poly.type
_entity_poly.pdbx_seq_one_letter_code
_entity_poly.pdbx_strand_id
1 'polypeptide(L)'
;MLIKVPISWLREYVDITVPIDELALKLHMSSTEVKGVERPWWDDKIRTARVEKLAKHPNADKLLLATVDYGAGAQKTVVTGATNLTEGAIVPYADEGATIIDGHTGERTILRGKPMRGIKSEGMVLSEKELGLSDEHEGIQILDANLPVGVPLREVLGETVLALELQPNRPDCLGVVGIAREVAALLGTGLREPPVDRLAPGAPKGLDVRIEDDRACPRFAAALLSGVKIGPSPAWMQARLVAAGMRPIDNVVDITNYVMLELGQPLHAYDHRKLRGGALVARQARRSESLRTLDGVDRVLPEGTLVIADAERTLGVAGILGGEDSEIREDTTTVALECASFEPRGIGRTATKLGLHGSSGSAAARRFSWELSPDLVPIVLA
;
A
#
# COMPACT_ATOMS: atom_id res chain seq x y z
N MET A 1 -6.26 8.19 -14.69
CA MET A 1 -6.26 7.67 -13.32
C MET A 1 -4.84 7.73 -12.84
N LEU A 2 -4.58 8.46 -11.76
CA LEU A 2 -3.24 8.50 -11.20
C LEU A 2 -2.98 7.18 -10.47
N ILE A 3 -1.89 6.50 -10.82
CA ILE A 3 -1.34 5.37 -10.08
C ILE A 3 0.08 5.68 -9.68
N LYS A 4 0.47 5.17 -8.51
CA LYS A 4 1.82 5.28 -7.98
C LYS A 4 2.48 3.91 -8.02
N VAL A 5 3.65 3.83 -8.65
CA VAL A 5 4.38 2.59 -8.85
C VAL A 5 5.76 2.70 -8.19
N PRO A 6 5.97 2.02 -7.04
CA PRO A 6 7.29 1.93 -6.41
C PRO A 6 8.28 1.23 -7.34
N ILE A 7 9.47 1.82 -7.53
CA ILE A 7 10.51 1.29 -8.42
C ILE A 7 11.07 -0.01 -7.87
N SER A 8 11.23 -0.15 -6.54
CA SER A 8 11.70 -1.39 -5.93
C SER A 8 10.79 -2.57 -6.31
N TRP A 9 9.47 -2.38 -6.18
CA TRP A 9 8.45 -3.37 -6.50
C TRP A 9 8.37 -3.65 -8.00
N LEU A 10 8.50 -2.61 -8.84
CA LEU A 10 8.56 -2.77 -10.29
C LEU A 10 9.76 -3.65 -10.72
N ARG A 11 10.93 -3.48 -10.08
CA ARG A 11 12.15 -4.24 -10.37
C ARG A 11 12.03 -5.73 -10.08
N GLU A 12 11.12 -6.15 -9.23
CA GLU A 12 10.87 -7.58 -9.00
C GLU A 12 10.32 -8.25 -10.26
N TYR A 13 9.57 -7.50 -11.08
CA TYR A 13 8.92 -8.00 -12.28
C TYR A 13 9.69 -7.72 -13.56
N VAL A 14 10.56 -6.69 -13.60
CA VAL A 14 11.29 -6.32 -14.82
C VAL A 14 12.68 -5.75 -14.52
N ASP A 15 13.65 -6.05 -15.40
CA ASP A 15 14.97 -5.43 -15.31
C ASP A 15 14.96 -4.01 -15.87
N ILE A 16 15.24 -3.05 -15.00
CA ILE A 16 15.40 -1.64 -15.36
C ILE A 16 16.88 -1.35 -15.54
N THR A 17 17.32 -1.34 -16.81
CA THR A 17 18.73 -1.20 -17.22
C THR A 17 19.15 0.25 -17.49
N VAL A 18 18.24 1.20 -17.34
CA VAL A 18 18.45 2.63 -17.59
C VAL A 18 18.19 3.46 -16.33
N PRO A 19 18.70 4.70 -16.23
CA PRO A 19 18.33 5.62 -15.17
C PRO A 19 16.81 5.86 -15.09
N ILE A 20 16.28 6.08 -13.89
CA ILE A 20 14.82 6.20 -13.69
C ILE A 20 14.21 7.39 -14.45
N ASP A 21 14.94 8.50 -14.57
CA ASP A 21 14.46 9.65 -15.36
C ASP A 21 14.38 9.34 -16.86
N GLU A 22 15.30 8.51 -17.37
CA GLU A 22 15.24 8.04 -18.76
C GLU A 22 14.05 7.08 -18.97
N LEU A 23 13.82 6.17 -18.01
CA LEU A 23 12.64 5.29 -18.04
C LEU A 23 11.34 6.10 -18.02
N ALA A 24 11.26 7.10 -17.14
CA ALA A 24 10.10 7.99 -17.03
C ALA A 24 9.83 8.71 -18.36
N LEU A 25 10.87 9.24 -19.01
CA LEU A 25 10.73 9.87 -20.32
C LEU A 25 10.25 8.88 -21.39
N LYS A 26 10.82 7.68 -21.44
CA LYS A 26 10.40 6.62 -22.40
C LYS A 26 8.92 6.26 -22.22
N LEU A 27 8.48 6.02 -20.98
CA LEU A 27 7.08 5.73 -20.65
C LEU A 27 6.16 6.88 -21.07
N HIS A 28 6.54 8.13 -20.77
CA HIS A 28 5.78 9.33 -21.12
C HIS A 28 5.56 9.45 -22.63
N MET A 29 6.59 9.15 -23.42
CA MET A 29 6.56 9.28 -24.88
C MET A 29 5.82 8.17 -25.61
N SER A 30 5.59 7.02 -24.97
CA SER A 30 5.12 5.80 -25.66
C SER A 30 3.82 5.23 -25.12
N SER A 31 3.63 5.26 -23.80
CA SER A 31 2.67 4.36 -23.14
C SER A 31 1.66 5.13 -22.31
N THR A 32 2.15 5.90 -21.35
CA THR A 32 1.34 6.57 -20.33
C THR A 32 2.01 7.84 -19.88
N GLU A 33 1.22 8.87 -19.60
CA GLU A 33 1.76 10.14 -19.13
C GLU A 33 2.41 9.95 -17.75
N VAL A 34 3.70 10.24 -17.65
CA VAL A 34 4.38 10.34 -16.35
C VAL A 34 4.19 11.75 -15.81
N LYS A 35 3.52 11.87 -14.66
CA LYS A 35 3.30 13.14 -13.96
C LYS A 35 4.48 13.56 -13.10
N GLY A 36 5.30 12.61 -12.68
CA GLY A 36 6.50 12.89 -11.91
C GLY A 36 7.17 11.63 -11.40
N VAL A 37 8.37 11.83 -10.84
CA VAL A 37 9.14 10.83 -10.13
C VAL A 37 9.34 11.33 -8.71
N GLU A 38 8.62 10.75 -7.77
CA GLU A 38 8.73 11.07 -6.34
C GLU A 38 9.97 10.37 -5.78
N ARG A 39 10.76 11.11 -5.01
CA ARG A 39 12.00 10.62 -4.40
C ARG A 39 12.06 11.04 -2.94
N PRO A 40 12.77 10.28 -2.09
CA PRO A 40 13.08 10.74 -0.75
C PRO A 40 13.85 12.05 -0.85
N TRP A 41 13.47 13.01 -0.01
CA TRP A 41 14.11 14.33 0.03
C TRP A 41 15.44 14.30 0.81
N TRP A 42 15.80 13.15 1.39
CA TRP A 42 17.03 12.94 2.15
C TRP A 42 18.28 13.12 1.29
N ASP A 43 19.18 14.00 1.72
CA ASP A 43 20.45 14.26 1.05
C ASP A 43 21.55 13.28 1.50
N ASP A 44 22.77 13.45 0.98
CA ASP A 44 23.94 12.62 1.32
C ASP A 44 24.41 12.75 2.77
N LYS A 45 23.83 13.68 3.55
CA LYS A 45 24.19 13.88 4.96
C LYS A 45 23.33 13.03 5.90
N ILE A 46 22.29 12.38 5.38
CA ILE A 46 21.53 11.36 6.10
C ILE A 46 22.02 9.98 5.65
N ARG A 47 22.59 9.22 6.58
CA ARG A 47 23.25 7.94 6.32
C ARG A 47 22.88 6.89 7.34
N THR A 48 23.14 5.63 7.02
CA THR A 48 23.19 4.57 8.03
C THR A 48 24.39 4.76 8.96
N ALA A 49 24.21 4.54 10.25
CA ALA A 49 25.26 4.58 11.24
C ALA A 49 25.08 3.44 12.26
N ARG A 50 26.17 2.95 12.83
CA ARG A 50 26.15 1.95 13.91
C ARG A 50 26.40 2.62 15.25
N VAL A 51 25.58 2.29 16.24
CA VAL A 51 25.80 2.75 17.62
C VAL A 51 26.95 1.94 18.23
N GLU A 52 28.10 2.56 18.42
CA GLU A 52 29.29 1.90 18.98
C GLU A 52 29.28 1.92 20.51
N LYS A 53 28.74 2.98 21.11
CA LYS A 53 28.74 3.16 22.56
C LYS A 53 27.57 4.01 23.04
N LEU A 54 26.97 3.63 24.16
CA LEU A 54 25.97 4.42 24.86
C LEU A 54 26.44 4.80 26.26
N ALA A 55 26.38 6.08 26.61
CA ALA A 55 26.70 6.59 27.94
C ALA A 55 25.62 7.55 28.44
N LYS A 56 25.46 7.65 29.76
CA LYS A 56 24.56 8.66 30.35
C LYS A 56 25.16 10.06 30.17
N HIS A 57 24.30 11.03 29.88
CA HIS A 57 24.74 12.43 29.81
C HIS A 57 25.10 12.94 31.21
N PRO A 58 26.30 13.50 31.44
CA PRO A 58 26.78 13.86 32.77
C PRO A 58 25.96 14.97 33.44
N ASN A 59 25.33 15.83 32.64
CA ASN A 59 24.57 16.99 33.11
C ASN A 59 23.04 16.86 32.89
N ALA A 60 22.52 15.67 32.54
CA ALA A 60 21.09 15.48 32.27
C ALA A 60 20.61 14.03 32.41
N ASP A 61 19.67 13.77 33.31
CA ASP A 61 19.21 12.40 33.64
C ASP A 61 18.44 11.70 32.51
N LYS A 62 17.78 12.49 31.64
CA LYS A 62 16.95 11.99 30.53
C LYS A 62 17.68 11.94 29.19
N LEU A 63 18.97 12.25 29.14
CA LEU A 63 19.74 12.27 27.90
C LEU A 63 20.85 11.21 27.92
N LEU A 64 21.12 10.67 26.75
CA LEU A 64 22.20 9.75 26.46
C LEU A 64 23.17 10.42 25.49
N LEU A 65 24.43 10.01 25.59
CA LEU A 65 25.47 10.25 24.60
C LEU A 65 25.64 8.95 23.82
N ALA A 66 25.30 9.00 22.53
CA ALA A 66 25.51 7.90 21.60
C ALA A 66 26.72 8.22 20.72
N THR A 67 27.76 7.39 20.80
CA THR A 67 28.86 7.42 19.84
C THR A 67 28.48 6.54 18.66
N VAL A 68 28.42 7.13 17.46
CA VAL A 68 27.99 6.45 16.24
C VAL A 68 29.14 6.38 15.23
N ASP A 69 29.38 5.21 14.64
CA ASP A 69 30.18 5.03 13.43
C ASP A 69 29.28 5.31 12.23
N TYR A 70 29.56 6.39 11.49
CA TYR A 70 28.78 6.81 10.33
C TYR A 70 29.48 6.51 8.99
N GLY A 71 30.48 5.62 9.01
CA GLY A 71 31.17 5.12 7.84
C GLY A 71 32.70 5.16 7.98
N ALA A 72 33.36 4.13 7.45
CA ALA A 72 34.82 4.01 7.43
C ALA A 72 35.51 4.17 8.81
N GLY A 73 34.81 3.84 9.90
CA GLY A 73 35.32 3.97 11.27
C GLY A 73 35.34 5.41 11.80
N ALA A 74 34.78 6.36 11.06
CA ALA A 74 34.62 7.73 11.53
C ALA A 74 33.50 7.77 12.59
N GLN A 75 33.82 8.29 13.76
CA GLN A 75 32.91 8.35 14.89
C GLN A 75 32.52 9.78 15.22
N LYS A 76 31.26 9.97 15.60
CA LYS A 76 30.73 11.22 16.15
C LYS A 76 29.89 10.93 17.37
N THR A 77 29.86 11.88 18.31
CA THR A 77 29.00 11.77 19.49
C THR A 77 27.77 12.64 19.33
N VAL A 78 26.59 12.02 19.44
CA VAL A 78 25.31 12.70 19.40
C VAL A 78 24.60 12.63 20.75
N VAL A 79 23.83 13.66 21.06
CA VAL A 79 22.97 13.71 22.24
C VAL A 79 21.58 13.25 21.82
N THR A 80 21.00 12.29 22.55
CA THR A 80 19.67 11.77 22.27
C THR A 80 18.87 11.55 23.55
N GLY A 81 17.56 11.78 23.50
CA GLY A 81 16.64 11.47 24.60
C GLY A 81 15.93 10.12 24.44
N ALA A 82 16.16 9.44 23.32
CA ALA A 82 15.47 8.19 23.01
C ALA A 82 16.00 7.04 23.86
N THR A 83 15.08 6.21 24.36
CA THR A 83 15.39 5.09 25.27
C THR A 83 15.48 3.75 24.57
N ASN A 84 15.13 3.69 23.28
CA ASN A 84 15.08 2.46 22.48
C ASN A 84 16.41 2.12 21.77
N LEU A 85 17.47 2.88 22.00
CA LEU A 85 18.79 2.63 21.42
C LEU A 85 19.56 1.53 22.18
N THR A 86 20.27 0.70 21.44
CA THR A 86 21.17 -0.33 21.96
C THR A 86 22.52 -0.28 21.24
N GLU A 87 23.60 -0.67 21.92
CA GLU A 87 24.92 -0.80 21.28
C GLU A 87 24.87 -1.89 20.20
N GLY A 88 25.49 -1.61 19.05
CA GLY A 88 25.43 -2.43 17.84
C GLY A 88 24.26 -2.14 16.90
N ALA A 89 23.26 -1.35 17.32
CA ALA A 89 22.11 -1.03 16.47
C ALA A 89 22.52 -0.20 15.24
N ILE A 90 21.93 -0.50 14.08
CA ILE A 90 22.03 0.32 12.87
C ILE A 90 20.87 1.31 12.87
N VAL A 91 21.17 2.59 12.71
CA VAL A 91 20.22 3.70 12.82
C VAL A 91 20.47 4.75 11.73
N PRO A 92 19.47 5.55 11.35
CA PRO A 92 19.68 6.72 10.51
C PRO A 92 20.35 7.83 11.32
N TYR A 93 21.43 8.38 10.78
CA TYR A 93 22.19 9.49 11.33
C TYR A 93 22.20 10.65 10.33
N ALA A 94 21.88 11.85 10.82
CA ALA A 94 22.00 13.11 10.11
C ALA A 94 23.20 13.90 10.60
N ASP A 95 24.06 14.28 9.66
CA ASP A 95 25.17 15.20 9.92
C ASP A 95 24.70 16.67 9.99
N GLU A 96 25.50 17.53 10.59
CA GLU A 96 25.26 18.98 10.61
C GLU A 96 25.08 19.51 9.17
N GLY A 97 24.02 20.30 8.96
CA GLY A 97 23.62 20.79 7.64
C GLY A 97 22.72 19.83 6.84
N ALA A 98 22.36 18.66 7.37
CA ALA A 98 21.29 17.84 6.81
C ALA A 98 19.95 18.57 6.94
N THR A 99 19.05 18.37 5.97
CA THR A 99 17.65 18.74 6.17
C THR A 99 16.98 17.63 6.97
N ILE A 100 16.09 17.98 7.90
CA ILE A 100 15.25 17.05 8.67
C ILE A 100 13.86 17.65 8.85
N ILE A 101 12.87 16.85 9.24
CA ILE A 101 11.62 17.38 9.78
C ILE A 101 11.82 17.65 11.27
N ASP A 102 11.50 18.85 11.74
CA ASP A 102 11.52 19.16 13.17
C ASP A 102 10.40 18.40 13.88
N GLY A 103 10.75 17.55 14.86
CA GLY A 103 9.78 16.74 15.59
C GLY A 103 8.69 17.52 16.33
N HIS A 104 8.89 18.81 16.62
CA HIS A 104 7.93 19.68 17.31
C HIS A 104 7.05 20.47 16.33
N THR A 105 7.65 21.07 15.30
CA THR A 105 6.89 21.92 14.35
C THR A 105 6.31 21.13 13.17
N GLY A 106 6.90 19.98 12.83
CA GLY A 106 6.56 19.20 11.64
C GLY A 106 7.06 19.83 10.34
N GLU A 107 7.83 20.92 10.40
CA GLU A 107 8.37 21.60 9.22
C GLU A 107 9.81 21.15 8.90
N ARG A 108 10.21 21.30 7.64
CA ARG A 108 11.59 21.03 7.23
C ARG A 108 12.53 22.10 7.79
N THR A 109 13.59 21.65 8.44
CA THR A 109 14.63 22.50 9.02
C THR A 109 16.02 21.97 8.70
N ILE A 110 17.03 22.83 8.75
CA ILE A 110 18.43 22.43 8.59
C ILE A 110 19.00 22.14 9.97
N LEU A 111 19.52 20.94 10.16
CA LEU A 111 20.17 20.52 11.39
C LEU A 111 21.40 21.39 11.67
N ARG A 112 21.44 22.01 12.85
CA ARG A 112 22.55 22.83 13.31
C ARG A 112 23.06 22.28 14.63
N GLY A 113 24.37 22.14 14.78
CA GLY A 113 24.98 21.66 16.01
C GLY A 113 24.76 22.66 17.13
N LYS A 114 23.83 22.37 18.05
CA LYS A 114 23.60 23.19 19.25
C LYS A 114 24.13 22.47 20.49
N PRO A 115 24.76 23.19 21.44
CA PRO A 115 25.11 22.61 22.73
C PRO A 115 23.84 22.22 23.48
N MET A 116 23.73 20.95 23.87
CA MET A 116 22.68 20.45 24.74
C MET A 116 23.29 20.21 26.10
N ARG A 117 22.89 21.01 27.10
CA ARG A 117 23.35 20.87 28.49
C ARG A 117 24.89 20.85 28.63
N GLY A 118 25.57 21.65 27.81
CA GLY A 118 27.02 21.85 27.84
C GLY A 118 27.83 20.96 26.89
N ILE A 119 27.20 19.97 26.23
CA ILE A 119 27.86 19.10 25.25
C ILE A 119 27.33 19.41 23.85
N LYS A 120 28.22 19.65 22.88
CA LYS A 120 27.83 19.84 21.48
C LYS A 120 27.45 18.48 20.88
N SER A 121 26.24 18.37 20.33
CA SER A 121 25.85 17.20 19.52
C SER A 121 26.43 17.35 18.11
N GLU A 122 27.17 16.34 17.64
CA GLU A 122 27.80 16.34 16.32
C GLU A 122 26.88 15.79 15.23
N GLY A 123 25.59 16.12 15.30
CA GLY A 123 24.54 15.57 14.45
C GLY A 123 23.37 15.04 15.26
N MET A 124 22.57 14.17 14.66
CA MET A 124 21.35 13.62 15.25
C MET A 124 21.06 12.22 14.73
N VAL A 125 20.66 11.31 15.60
CA VAL A 125 20.02 10.04 15.19
C VAL A 125 18.52 10.28 15.02
N LEU A 126 17.91 9.71 13.98
CA LEU A 126 16.57 10.13 13.53
C LEU A 126 15.46 9.14 13.89
N SER A 127 14.32 9.67 14.32
CA SER A 127 13.02 8.99 14.36
C SER A 127 12.37 8.89 12.98
N GLU A 128 11.31 8.09 12.85
CA GLU A 128 10.51 8.04 11.62
C GLU A 128 9.88 9.40 11.28
N LYS A 129 9.43 10.15 12.28
CA LYS A 129 8.88 11.51 12.09
C LYS A 129 9.88 12.49 11.52
N GLU A 130 11.11 12.48 12.02
CA GLU A 130 12.16 13.38 11.52
C GLU A 130 12.59 13.03 10.09
N LEU A 131 12.42 11.76 9.70
CA LEU A 131 12.58 11.28 8.32
C LEU A 131 11.35 11.56 7.44
N GLY A 132 10.20 11.89 8.02
CA GLY A 132 8.93 12.05 7.30
C GLY A 132 8.32 10.74 6.82
N LEU A 133 8.57 9.64 7.53
CA LEU A 133 8.02 8.31 7.24
C LEU A 133 6.71 8.03 7.98
N SER A 134 6.57 8.59 9.20
CA SER A 134 5.44 8.35 10.10
C SER A 134 5.25 9.54 11.04
N ASP A 135 4.13 9.61 11.76
CA ASP A 135 3.94 10.55 12.88
C ASP A 135 4.59 10.05 14.20
N GLU A 136 5.12 8.82 14.19
CA GLU A 136 5.82 8.22 15.33
C GLU A 136 7.10 8.98 15.69
N HIS A 137 7.17 9.41 16.94
CA HIS A 137 8.26 10.22 17.49
C HIS A 137 8.75 9.73 18.86
N GLU A 138 8.26 8.60 19.35
CA GLU A 138 8.61 8.07 20.68
C GLU A 138 10.00 7.38 20.73
N GLY A 139 10.66 7.17 19.58
CA GLY A 139 11.98 6.53 19.52
C GLY A 139 12.75 6.77 18.22
N ILE A 140 14.03 6.34 18.21
CA ILE A 140 14.87 6.35 17.00
C ILE A 140 14.49 5.18 16.09
N GLN A 141 14.55 5.40 14.78
CA GLN A 141 14.32 4.34 13.82
C GLN A 141 15.46 3.32 13.87
N ILE A 142 15.12 2.07 14.22
CA ILE A 142 16.08 0.96 14.21
C ILE A 142 15.99 0.28 12.85
N LEU A 143 17.11 0.18 12.15
CA LEU A 143 17.21 -0.41 10.82
C LEU A 143 17.67 -1.87 10.90
N ASP A 144 17.55 -2.60 9.78
CA ASP A 144 18.10 -3.95 9.66
C ASP A 144 19.61 -3.95 9.96
N ALA A 145 20.01 -4.83 10.87
CA ALA A 145 21.39 -4.95 11.33
C ALA A 145 22.37 -5.38 10.22
N ASN A 146 21.89 -5.93 9.11
CA ASN A 146 22.69 -6.33 7.96
C ASN A 146 22.99 -5.17 6.99
N LEU A 147 22.40 -3.99 7.19
CA LEU A 147 22.65 -2.86 6.31
C LEU A 147 24.10 -2.36 6.45
N PRO A 148 24.74 -1.96 5.33
CA PRO A 148 26.07 -1.37 5.36
C PRO A 148 26.06 -0.04 6.12
N VAL A 149 27.13 0.23 6.86
CA VAL A 149 27.32 1.49 7.61
C VAL A 149 27.87 2.58 6.70
N GLY A 150 27.34 3.80 6.82
CA GLY A 150 27.80 5.00 6.13
C GLY A 150 27.26 5.20 4.72
N VAL A 151 26.28 4.40 4.32
CA VAL A 151 25.61 4.52 3.01
C VAL A 151 24.50 5.56 3.11
N PRO A 152 24.29 6.41 2.08
CA PRO A 152 23.17 7.35 2.06
C PRO A 152 21.84 6.64 2.32
N LEU A 153 21.05 7.16 3.27
CA LEU A 153 19.84 6.48 3.74
C LEU A 153 18.83 6.27 2.62
N ARG A 154 18.76 7.20 1.66
CA ARG A 154 17.89 7.10 0.49
C ARG A 154 18.18 5.89 -0.41
N GLU A 155 19.37 5.29 -0.33
CA GLU A 155 19.73 4.13 -1.14
C GLU A 155 19.26 2.82 -0.50
N VAL A 156 19.06 2.81 0.81
CA VAL A 156 18.69 1.60 1.57
C VAL A 156 17.24 1.60 2.03
N LEU A 157 16.70 2.76 2.38
CA LEU A 157 15.34 2.93 2.90
C LEU A 157 14.47 3.82 2.00
N GLY A 158 15.10 4.50 1.04
CA GLY A 158 14.40 5.41 0.15
C GLY A 158 13.64 4.68 -0.94
N GLU A 159 12.35 4.97 -1.08
CA GLU A 159 11.56 4.50 -2.20
C GLU A 159 11.46 5.58 -3.30
N THR A 160 11.69 5.17 -4.55
CA THR A 160 11.43 6.03 -5.70
C THR A 160 10.10 5.60 -6.32
N VAL A 161 9.18 6.54 -6.51
CA VAL A 161 7.83 6.22 -6.99
C VAL A 161 7.57 6.94 -8.30
N LEU A 162 7.16 6.19 -9.33
CA LEU A 162 6.64 6.75 -10.57
C LEU A 162 5.16 7.10 -10.39
N ALA A 163 4.81 8.35 -10.67
CA ALA A 163 3.42 8.80 -10.72
C ALA A 163 2.94 8.80 -12.17
N LEU A 164 2.05 7.86 -12.52
CA LEU A 164 1.57 7.65 -13.89
C LEU A 164 0.09 8.03 -13.99
N GLU A 165 -0.28 8.85 -14.96
CA GLU A 165 -1.68 9.09 -15.32
C GLU A 165 -2.11 8.19 -16.47
N LEU A 166 -2.82 7.12 -16.11
CA LEU A 166 -3.39 6.19 -17.08
C LEU A 166 -4.65 6.76 -17.75
N GLN A 167 -4.90 6.32 -18.97
CA GLN A 167 -6.11 6.59 -19.74
C GLN A 167 -6.99 5.32 -19.83
N PRO A 168 -8.31 5.45 -20.05
CA PRO A 168 -9.24 4.31 -20.06
C PRO A 168 -8.92 3.20 -21.07
N ASN A 169 -8.14 3.49 -22.12
CA ASN A 169 -7.71 2.52 -23.12
C ASN A 169 -6.56 1.60 -22.65
N ARG A 170 -6.04 1.77 -21.42
CA ARG A 170 -4.94 0.97 -20.86
C ARG A 170 -5.32 0.24 -19.56
N PRO A 171 -6.39 -0.59 -19.54
CA PRO A 171 -6.74 -1.37 -18.34
C PRO A 171 -5.67 -2.39 -17.97
N ASP A 172 -4.87 -2.83 -18.94
CA ASP A 172 -3.72 -3.71 -18.79
C ASP A 172 -2.64 -3.14 -17.86
N CYS A 173 -2.60 -1.81 -17.69
CA CYS A 173 -1.60 -1.09 -16.91
C CYS A 173 -2.08 -0.70 -15.49
N LEU A 174 -3.26 -1.15 -15.05
CA LEU A 174 -3.88 -0.74 -13.78
C LEU A 174 -3.22 -1.32 -12.51
N GLY A 175 -2.18 -2.15 -12.68
CA GLY A 175 -1.36 -2.70 -11.61
C GLY A 175 0.13 -2.77 -12.00
N VAL A 176 0.98 -3.05 -11.01
CA VAL A 176 2.45 -3.06 -11.14
C VAL A 176 2.91 -4.05 -12.21
N VAL A 177 2.34 -5.26 -12.28
CA VAL A 177 2.72 -6.26 -13.30
C VAL A 177 2.37 -5.80 -14.71
N GLY A 178 1.26 -5.07 -14.85
CA GLY A 178 0.87 -4.41 -16.10
C GLY A 178 1.91 -3.40 -16.59
N ILE A 179 2.33 -2.52 -15.69
CA ILE A 179 3.40 -1.56 -15.96
C ILE A 179 4.74 -2.24 -16.22
N ALA A 180 5.07 -3.30 -15.47
CA ALA A 180 6.28 -4.09 -15.68
C ALA A 180 6.34 -4.68 -17.09
N ARG A 181 5.19 -5.18 -17.60
CA ARG A 181 5.07 -5.70 -18.96
C ARG A 181 5.35 -4.62 -20.00
N GLU A 182 4.84 -3.41 -19.80
CA GLU A 182 5.11 -2.27 -20.69
C GLU A 182 6.59 -1.87 -20.66
N VAL A 183 7.18 -1.78 -19.46
CA VAL A 183 8.60 -1.47 -19.29
C VAL A 183 9.49 -2.53 -19.94
N ALA A 184 9.14 -3.81 -19.80
CA ALA A 184 9.87 -4.91 -20.42
C ALA A 184 9.88 -4.77 -21.95
N ALA A 185 8.72 -4.44 -22.54
CA ALA A 185 8.61 -4.17 -23.97
C ALA A 185 9.44 -2.96 -24.42
N LEU A 186 9.44 -1.86 -23.64
CA LEU A 186 10.18 -0.64 -23.96
C LEU A 186 11.70 -0.80 -23.86
N LEU A 187 12.18 -1.58 -22.90
CA LEU A 187 13.61 -1.79 -22.66
C LEU A 187 14.16 -3.02 -23.39
N GLY A 188 13.29 -3.84 -24.00
CA GLY A 188 13.68 -5.11 -24.60
C GLY A 188 14.20 -6.11 -23.56
N THR A 189 13.67 -6.06 -22.34
CA THR A 189 14.01 -6.96 -21.24
C THR A 189 12.90 -8.00 -21.02
N GLY A 190 13.14 -8.97 -20.14
CA GLY A 190 12.14 -10.00 -19.81
C GLY A 190 11.17 -9.54 -18.72
N LEU A 191 9.92 -10.02 -18.80
CA LEU A 191 8.97 -9.97 -17.70
C LEU A 191 9.13 -11.23 -16.84
N ARG A 192 9.28 -11.04 -15.53
CA ARG A 192 9.11 -12.10 -14.53
C ARG A 192 7.66 -12.09 -14.10
N GLU A 193 6.92 -13.17 -14.34
CA GLU A 193 5.54 -13.25 -13.89
C GLU A 193 5.47 -13.66 -12.42
N PRO A 194 4.49 -13.15 -11.64
CA PRO A 194 4.28 -13.61 -10.28
C PRO A 194 3.98 -15.12 -10.29
N PRO A 195 4.45 -15.88 -9.29
CA PRO A 195 4.11 -17.28 -9.17
C PRO A 195 2.60 -17.41 -8.95
N VAL A 196 1.94 -18.24 -9.76
CA VAL A 196 0.51 -18.57 -9.58
C VAL A 196 0.44 -20.03 -9.15
N ASP A 197 0.23 -20.25 -7.86
CA ASP A 197 -0.07 -21.59 -7.37
C ASP A 197 -1.47 -21.99 -7.85
N ARG A 198 -1.63 -23.23 -8.32
CA ARG A 198 -2.95 -23.71 -8.73
C ARG A 198 -3.76 -24.03 -7.48
N LEU A 199 -4.79 -23.23 -7.20
CA LEU A 199 -5.82 -23.63 -6.25
C LEU A 199 -6.45 -24.95 -6.71
N ALA A 200 -6.57 -25.89 -5.79
CA ALA A 200 -7.25 -27.14 -6.07
C ALA A 200 -8.73 -26.84 -6.43
N PRO A 201 -9.26 -27.42 -7.51
CA PRO A 201 -10.66 -27.22 -7.87
C PRO A 201 -11.57 -27.77 -6.75
N GLY A 202 -12.49 -26.95 -6.25
CA GLY A 202 -13.46 -27.36 -5.25
C GLY A 202 -14.37 -26.22 -4.82
N ALA A 203 -15.63 -26.55 -4.51
CA ALA A 203 -16.54 -25.60 -3.88
C ALA A 203 -16.28 -25.59 -2.35
N PRO A 204 -15.98 -24.42 -1.75
CA PRO A 204 -15.82 -24.34 -0.30
C PRO A 204 -17.12 -24.77 0.40
N LYS A 205 -17.01 -25.68 1.38
CA LYS A 205 -18.18 -26.07 2.17
C LYS A 205 -18.68 -24.87 2.98
N GLY A 206 -19.97 -24.58 2.90
CA GLY A 206 -20.59 -23.49 3.66
C GLY A 206 -20.48 -22.11 3.01
N LEU A 207 -20.00 -22.02 1.77
CA LEU A 207 -20.07 -20.81 0.96
C LEU A 207 -20.61 -21.15 -0.44
N ASP A 208 -21.82 -20.66 -0.72
CA ASP A 208 -22.49 -20.78 -2.01
C ASP A 208 -22.30 -19.48 -2.82
N VAL A 209 -22.11 -19.59 -4.13
CA VAL A 209 -21.91 -18.45 -5.02
C VAL A 209 -22.89 -18.55 -6.17
N ARG A 210 -23.68 -17.50 -6.38
CA ARG A 210 -24.72 -17.45 -7.42
C ARG A 210 -24.58 -16.20 -8.26
N ILE A 211 -24.76 -16.37 -9.57
CA ILE A 211 -24.85 -15.28 -10.53
C ILE A 211 -26.27 -15.33 -11.09
N GLU A 212 -27.10 -14.34 -10.73
CA GLU A 212 -28.46 -14.22 -11.27
C GLU A 212 -28.51 -13.33 -12.53
N ASP A 213 -27.52 -12.45 -12.69
CA ASP A 213 -27.34 -11.60 -13.88
C ASP A 213 -25.94 -11.84 -14.46
N ASP A 214 -25.85 -12.79 -15.39
CA ASP A 214 -24.61 -13.21 -16.06
C ASP A 214 -24.06 -12.15 -17.04
N ARG A 215 -24.91 -11.23 -17.50
CA ARG A 215 -24.48 -10.10 -18.33
C ARG A 215 -23.77 -9.05 -17.47
N ALA A 216 -24.33 -8.75 -16.30
CA ALA A 216 -23.76 -7.78 -15.38
C ALA A 216 -22.56 -8.34 -14.60
N CYS A 217 -22.54 -9.64 -14.32
CA CYS A 217 -21.44 -10.34 -13.66
C CYS A 217 -21.05 -11.60 -14.47
N PRO A 218 -20.21 -11.46 -15.51
CA PRO A 218 -19.80 -12.58 -16.35
C PRO A 218 -18.96 -13.64 -15.62
N ARG A 219 -18.34 -13.28 -14.50
CA ARG A 219 -17.56 -14.24 -13.69
C ARG A 219 -17.53 -13.83 -12.22
N PHE A 220 -17.74 -14.81 -11.34
CA PHE A 220 -17.63 -14.66 -9.89
C PHE A 220 -16.90 -15.89 -9.35
N ALA A 221 -15.82 -15.66 -8.63
CA ALA A 221 -15.13 -16.68 -7.85
C ALA A 221 -15.04 -16.24 -6.39
N ALA A 222 -15.04 -17.20 -5.48
CA ALA A 222 -14.89 -16.93 -4.07
C ALA A 222 -13.99 -17.98 -3.40
N ALA A 223 -13.32 -17.56 -2.33
CA ALA A 223 -12.55 -18.44 -1.46
C ALA A 223 -12.99 -18.26 -0.01
N LEU A 224 -12.92 -19.34 0.77
CA LEU A 224 -13.21 -19.30 2.20
C LEU A 224 -11.91 -19.55 2.97
N LEU A 225 -11.49 -18.55 3.75
CA LEU A 225 -10.29 -18.60 4.59
C LEU A 225 -10.72 -18.76 6.04
N SER A 226 -10.27 -19.83 6.70
CA SER A 226 -10.59 -20.11 8.10
C SER A 226 -9.34 -20.00 8.98
N GLY A 227 -9.53 -19.66 10.26
CA GLY A 227 -8.42 -19.51 11.21
C GLY A 227 -7.62 -18.22 11.00
N VAL A 228 -8.24 -17.23 10.37
CA VAL A 228 -7.64 -15.90 10.19
C VAL A 228 -7.58 -15.20 11.54
N LYS A 229 -6.46 -14.54 11.82
CA LYS A 229 -6.32 -13.60 12.95
C LYS A 229 -6.17 -12.20 12.39
N ILE A 230 -7.08 -11.31 12.76
CA ILE A 230 -7.02 -9.92 12.34
C ILE A 230 -5.93 -9.17 13.12
N GLY A 231 -5.18 -8.34 12.42
CA GLY A 231 -4.09 -7.56 12.98
C GLY A 231 -3.37 -6.73 11.91
N PRO A 232 -2.29 -6.04 12.28
CA PRO A 232 -1.50 -5.26 11.33
C PRO A 232 -0.83 -6.18 10.29
N SER A 233 -0.73 -5.68 9.06
CA SER A 233 0.00 -6.35 7.99
C SER A 233 1.51 -6.41 8.26
N PRO A 234 2.25 -7.33 7.63
CA PRO A 234 3.71 -7.30 7.66
C PRO A 234 4.28 -5.96 7.15
N ALA A 235 5.38 -5.48 7.75
CA ALA A 235 5.96 -4.17 7.47
C ALA A 235 6.27 -3.94 5.97
N TRP A 236 6.73 -4.98 5.26
CA TRP A 236 7.03 -4.89 3.82
C TRP A 236 5.79 -4.58 2.97
N MET A 237 4.62 -5.12 3.34
CA MET A 237 3.36 -4.89 2.63
C MET A 237 2.85 -3.49 2.91
N GLN A 238 2.90 -3.07 4.18
CA GLN A 238 2.53 -1.71 4.58
C GLN A 238 3.36 -0.66 3.82
N ALA A 239 4.68 -0.85 3.74
CA ALA A 239 5.58 0.06 3.01
C ALA A 239 5.20 0.18 1.53
N ARG A 240 4.88 -0.94 0.85
CA ARG A 240 4.44 -0.93 -0.56
C ARG A 240 3.11 -0.24 -0.74
N LEU A 241 2.13 -0.50 0.15
CA LEU A 241 0.83 0.18 0.11
C LEU A 241 1.00 1.69 0.26
N VAL A 242 1.78 2.14 1.25
CA VAL A 242 2.06 3.56 1.49
C VAL A 242 2.73 4.21 0.28
N ALA A 243 3.76 3.57 -0.28
CA ALA A 243 4.45 4.06 -1.47
C ALA A 243 3.54 4.12 -2.71
N ALA A 244 2.59 3.19 -2.83
CA ALA A 244 1.55 3.19 -3.85
C ALA A 244 0.38 4.15 -3.55
N GLY A 245 0.44 4.91 -2.45
CA GLY A 245 -0.55 5.92 -2.08
C GLY A 245 -1.79 5.38 -1.34
N MET A 246 -1.70 4.19 -0.74
CA MET A 246 -2.77 3.60 0.06
C MET A 246 -2.34 3.49 1.53
N ARG A 247 -3.24 3.86 2.45
CA ARG A 247 -3.00 3.72 3.89
C ARG A 247 -3.27 2.26 4.31
N PRO A 248 -2.35 1.59 5.03
CA PRO A 248 -2.61 0.29 5.64
C PRO A 248 -3.73 0.34 6.68
N ILE A 249 -4.52 -0.73 6.77
CA ILE A 249 -5.69 -0.86 7.66
C ILE A 249 -5.54 -2.10 8.53
N ASP A 250 -5.68 -3.28 7.95
CA ASP A 250 -5.53 -4.59 8.60
C ASP A 250 -5.10 -5.62 7.55
N ASN A 251 -4.58 -6.76 8.01
CA ASN A 251 -4.04 -7.80 7.14
C ASN A 251 -5.00 -8.37 6.09
N VAL A 252 -6.32 -8.27 6.26
CA VAL A 252 -7.32 -8.75 5.29
C VAL A 252 -7.66 -7.67 4.26
N VAL A 253 -7.85 -6.43 4.69
CA VAL A 253 -8.09 -5.31 3.78
C VAL A 253 -6.82 -4.98 2.99
N ASP A 254 -5.66 -5.06 3.63
CA ASP A 254 -4.38 -4.74 3.00
C ASP A 254 -3.99 -5.75 1.95
N ILE A 255 -4.22 -7.05 2.15
CA ILE A 255 -3.91 -8.04 1.10
C ILE A 255 -4.80 -7.87 -0.14
N THR A 256 -6.08 -7.51 0.03
CA THR A 256 -6.96 -7.25 -1.13
C THR A 256 -6.53 -5.99 -1.88
N ASN A 257 -6.13 -4.93 -1.18
CA ASN A 257 -5.55 -3.73 -1.78
C ASN A 257 -4.20 -3.99 -2.46
N TYR A 258 -3.34 -4.79 -1.81
CA TYR A 258 -2.03 -5.16 -2.31
C TYR A 258 -2.14 -5.89 -3.65
N VAL A 259 -2.99 -6.92 -3.73
CA VAL A 259 -3.21 -7.69 -4.96
C VAL A 259 -3.88 -6.82 -6.04
N MET A 260 -4.80 -5.92 -5.67
CA MET A 260 -5.35 -4.94 -6.61
C MET A 260 -4.28 -4.03 -7.20
N LEU A 261 -3.31 -3.57 -6.41
CA LEU A 261 -2.20 -2.75 -6.88
C LEU A 261 -1.20 -3.57 -7.70
N GLU A 262 -0.97 -4.83 -7.35
CA GLU A 262 -0.04 -5.72 -8.04
C GLU A 262 -0.54 -6.13 -9.43
N LEU A 263 -1.78 -6.64 -9.49
CA LEU A 263 -2.37 -7.28 -10.67
C LEU A 263 -3.45 -6.44 -11.34
N GLY A 264 -3.90 -5.34 -10.73
CA GLY A 264 -4.93 -4.45 -11.27
C GLY A 264 -6.37 -4.89 -11.00
N GLN A 265 -6.58 -6.03 -10.35
CA GLN A 265 -7.90 -6.63 -10.10
C GLN A 265 -8.35 -6.39 -8.65
N PRO A 266 -9.45 -5.64 -8.43
CA PRO A 266 -10.00 -5.48 -7.08
C PRO A 266 -10.57 -6.80 -6.54
N LEU A 267 -10.45 -6.98 -5.22
CA LEU A 267 -11.11 -8.02 -4.45
C LEU A 267 -11.90 -7.38 -3.30
N HIS A 268 -12.81 -8.15 -2.71
CA HIS A 268 -13.48 -7.77 -1.46
C HIS A 268 -13.47 -8.93 -0.47
N ALA A 269 -13.57 -8.59 0.82
CA ALA A 269 -13.57 -9.56 1.91
C ALA A 269 -14.79 -9.34 2.79
N TYR A 270 -15.52 -10.42 3.06
CA TYR A 270 -16.67 -10.43 3.94
C TYR A 270 -16.38 -11.27 5.19
N ASP A 271 -16.89 -10.83 6.34
CA ASP A 271 -16.97 -11.71 7.51
C ASP A 271 -18.00 -12.82 7.22
N HIS A 272 -17.53 -14.06 7.09
CA HIS A 272 -18.38 -15.20 6.73
C HIS A 272 -19.54 -15.41 7.72
N ARG A 273 -19.34 -15.07 9.00
CA ARG A 273 -20.37 -15.19 10.04
C ARG A 273 -21.56 -14.27 9.79
N LYS A 274 -21.38 -13.22 8.99
CA LYS A 274 -22.41 -12.22 8.65
C LYS A 274 -23.16 -12.54 7.36
N LEU A 275 -22.73 -13.57 6.62
CA LEU A 275 -23.36 -13.99 5.36
C LEU A 275 -24.57 -14.88 5.64
N ARG A 276 -25.79 -14.34 5.51
CA ARG A 276 -27.01 -15.11 5.74
C ARG A 276 -27.17 -16.19 4.68
N GLY A 277 -27.42 -17.41 5.13
CA GLY A 277 -27.46 -18.59 4.27
C GLY A 277 -26.10 -19.02 3.72
N GLY A 278 -24.99 -18.39 4.15
CA GLY A 278 -23.65 -18.69 3.66
C GLY A 278 -23.53 -18.50 2.15
N ALA A 279 -24.12 -17.45 1.59
CA ALA A 279 -24.18 -17.23 0.15
C ALA A 279 -23.67 -15.84 -0.25
N LEU A 280 -23.07 -15.75 -1.42
CA LEU A 280 -22.81 -14.52 -2.16
C LEU A 280 -23.56 -14.59 -3.50
N VAL A 281 -24.39 -13.59 -3.76
CA VAL A 281 -25.31 -13.55 -4.90
C VAL A 281 -25.11 -12.25 -5.66
N ALA A 282 -24.60 -12.35 -6.89
CA ALA A 282 -24.55 -11.23 -7.82
C ALA A 282 -25.92 -11.11 -8.52
N ARG A 283 -26.66 -10.04 -8.19
CA ARG A 283 -28.00 -9.78 -8.73
C ARG A 283 -28.28 -8.30 -8.91
N GLN A 284 -29.33 -7.98 -9.65
CA GLN A 284 -29.83 -6.61 -9.72
C GLN A 284 -30.43 -6.17 -8.36
N ALA A 285 -30.23 -4.90 -8.02
CA ALA A 285 -30.89 -4.26 -6.91
C ALA A 285 -32.41 -4.29 -7.12
N ARG A 286 -33.16 -4.57 -6.05
CA ARG A 286 -34.61 -4.51 -6.03
C ARG A 286 -35.05 -3.03 -6.07
N ARG A 287 -36.28 -2.79 -6.52
CA ARG A 287 -36.83 -1.44 -6.56
C ARG A 287 -36.84 -0.82 -5.17
N SER A 288 -36.27 0.38 -5.06
CA SER A 288 -36.14 1.13 -3.81
C SER A 288 -35.32 0.41 -2.72
N GLU A 289 -34.48 -0.55 -3.10
CA GLU A 289 -33.56 -1.19 -2.18
C GLU A 289 -32.56 -0.16 -1.64
N SER A 290 -32.30 -0.22 -0.33
CA SER A 290 -31.37 0.68 0.35
C SER A 290 -30.24 -0.10 1.00
N LEU A 291 -29.06 0.52 1.05
CA LEU A 291 -27.87 -0.04 1.68
C LEU A 291 -27.18 1.05 2.51
N ARG A 292 -26.81 0.70 3.74
CA ARG A 292 -25.86 1.47 4.53
C ARG A 292 -24.45 1.00 4.23
N THR A 293 -23.63 1.89 3.69
CA THR A 293 -22.28 1.56 3.22
C THR A 293 -21.21 1.90 4.25
N LEU A 294 -19.98 1.42 4.03
CA LEU A 294 -18.84 1.55 4.95
C LEU A 294 -18.47 2.99 5.36
N ASP A 295 -18.97 4.00 4.64
CA ASP A 295 -18.82 5.42 5.01
C ASP A 295 -19.93 5.94 5.94
N GLY A 296 -20.79 5.04 6.44
CA GLY A 296 -21.86 5.34 7.39
C GLY A 296 -23.08 6.03 6.78
N VAL A 297 -23.19 6.08 5.45
CA VAL A 297 -24.27 6.78 4.75
C VAL A 297 -25.28 5.79 4.16
N ASP A 298 -26.56 6.01 4.46
CA ASP A 298 -27.69 5.28 3.89
C ASP A 298 -27.97 5.74 2.45
N ARG A 299 -27.94 4.81 1.49
CA ARG A 299 -28.13 5.07 0.07
C ARG A 299 -29.31 4.28 -0.48
N VAL A 300 -30.20 4.96 -1.21
CA VAL A 300 -31.17 4.28 -2.08
C VAL A 300 -30.47 3.92 -3.38
N LEU A 301 -30.50 2.64 -3.74
CA LEU A 301 -29.78 2.13 -4.90
C LEU A 301 -30.52 2.51 -6.19
N PRO A 302 -29.84 3.14 -7.17
CA PRO A 302 -30.44 3.44 -8.45
C PRO A 302 -30.88 2.18 -9.18
N GLU A 303 -31.94 2.28 -10.00
CA GLU A 303 -32.36 1.20 -10.88
C GLU A 303 -31.22 0.76 -11.83
N GLY A 304 -31.09 -0.56 -12.01
CA GLY A 304 -30.02 -1.19 -12.79
C GLY A 304 -28.67 -1.31 -12.06
N THR A 305 -28.66 -1.08 -10.74
CA THR A 305 -27.46 -1.29 -9.91
C THR A 305 -27.24 -2.77 -9.67
N LEU A 306 -26.08 -3.29 -10.08
CA LEU A 306 -25.61 -4.60 -9.65
C LEU A 306 -25.20 -4.55 -8.17
N VAL A 307 -25.66 -5.52 -7.40
CA VAL A 307 -25.29 -5.67 -5.99
C VAL A 307 -24.71 -7.05 -5.74
N ILE A 308 -23.87 -7.13 -4.71
CA ILE A 308 -23.56 -8.39 -4.06
C ILE A 308 -24.47 -8.51 -2.84
N ALA A 309 -25.20 -9.61 -2.75
CA ALA A 309 -26.17 -9.90 -1.72
C ALA A 309 -25.85 -11.22 -1.02
N ASP A 310 -26.39 -11.42 0.17
CA ASP A 310 -26.55 -12.75 0.75
C ASP A 310 -27.93 -13.32 0.38
N ALA A 311 -28.36 -14.40 1.04
CA ALA A 311 -29.66 -15.02 0.78
C ALA A 311 -30.87 -14.10 1.09
N GLU A 312 -30.69 -13.03 1.87
CA GLU A 312 -31.78 -12.22 2.40
C GLU A 312 -31.67 -10.73 2.03
N ARG A 313 -30.45 -10.18 1.93
CA ARG A 313 -30.20 -8.74 1.85
C ARG A 313 -28.99 -8.37 0.99
N THR A 314 -28.93 -7.11 0.58
CA THR A 314 -27.73 -6.55 -0.08
C THR A 314 -26.59 -6.38 0.92
N LEU A 315 -25.38 -6.76 0.50
CA LEU A 315 -24.13 -6.62 1.24
C LEU A 315 -23.27 -5.48 0.70
N GLY A 316 -23.39 -5.12 -0.58
CA GLY A 316 -22.53 -4.13 -1.22
C GLY A 316 -23.01 -3.73 -2.61
N VAL A 317 -22.59 -2.54 -3.04
CA VAL A 317 -22.69 -2.13 -4.45
C VAL A 317 -21.51 -2.77 -5.20
N ALA A 318 -21.81 -3.71 -6.10
CA ALA A 318 -20.81 -4.55 -6.74
C ALA A 318 -19.70 -3.73 -7.40
N GLY A 319 -18.44 -4.06 -7.09
CA GLY A 319 -17.25 -3.39 -7.63
C GLY A 319 -17.08 -1.92 -7.27
N ILE A 320 -17.90 -1.35 -6.37
CA ILE A 320 -17.90 0.08 -6.05
C ILE A 320 -17.70 0.32 -4.56
N LEU A 321 -18.60 -0.19 -3.71
CA LEU A 321 -18.58 0.12 -2.28
C LEU A 321 -19.24 -0.99 -1.45
N GLY A 322 -18.53 -1.46 -0.43
CA GLY A 322 -19.06 -2.44 0.52
C GLY A 322 -20.09 -1.85 1.49
N GLY A 323 -20.94 -2.72 2.02
CA GLY A 323 -21.87 -2.45 3.12
C GLY A 323 -21.20 -2.57 4.49
N GLU A 324 -21.72 -1.83 5.47
CA GLU A 324 -21.20 -1.83 6.86
C GLU A 324 -21.47 -3.16 7.59
N ASP A 325 -22.57 -3.83 7.24
CA ASP A 325 -23.07 -5.00 7.98
C ASP A 325 -22.22 -6.28 7.86
N SER A 326 -21.38 -6.35 6.83
CA SER A 326 -20.54 -7.52 6.50
C SER A 326 -19.04 -7.24 6.56
N GLU A 327 -18.67 -6.09 7.12
CA GLU A 327 -17.28 -5.66 7.27
C GLU A 327 -16.46 -6.64 8.13
N ILE A 328 -15.16 -6.68 7.85
CA ILE A 328 -14.18 -7.37 8.69
C ILE A 328 -14.06 -6.65 10.03
N ARG A 329 -14.03 -7.41 11.12
CA ARG A 329 -13.91 -6.93 12.50
C ARG A 329 -12.72 -7.59 13.20
N GLU A 330 -12.25 -7.02 14.29
CA GLU A 330 -11.11 -7.56 15.05
C GLU A 330 -11.30 -9.03 15.49
N ASP A 331 -12.54 -9.48 15.68
CA ASP A 331 -12.88 -10.84 16.08
C ASP A 331 -13.21 -11.78 14.90
N THR A 332 -13.08 -11.31 13.65
CA THR A 332 -13.32 -12.13 12.46
C THR A 332 -12.28 -13.26 12.37
N THR A 333 -12.76 -14.50 12.28
CA THR A 333 -11.91 -15.69 12.18
C THR A 333 -12.08 -16.45 10.88
N THR A 334 -13.16 -16.17 10.14
CA THR A 334 -13.45 -16.78 8.86
C THR A 334 -13.84 -15.71 7.86
N VAL A 335 -13.12 -15.65 6.75
CA VAL A 335 -13.26 -14.62 5.70
C VAL A 335 -13.74 -15.28 4.42
N ALA A 336 -14.80 -14.73 3.81
CA ALA A 336 -15.17 -15.05 2.44
C ALA A 336 -14.58 -13.98 1.51
N LEU A 337 -13.66 -14.38 0.65
CA LEU A 337 -13.07 -13.51 -0.37
C LEU A 337 -13.92 -13.55 -1.64
N GLU A 338 -14.19 -12.39 -2.20
CA GLU A 338 -14.81 -12.18 -3.51
C GLU A 338 -13.74 -11.74 -4.51
N CYS A 339 -13.69 -12.43 -5.65
CA CYS A 339 -13.03 -11.95 -6.86
C CYS A 339 -13.99 -12.10 -8.03
N ALA A 340 -14.34 -11.00 -8.67
CA ALA A 340 -15.38 -10.99 -9.70
C ALA A 340 -15.02 -10.08 -10.87
N SER A 341 -15.73 -10.30 -11.97
CA SER A 341 -15.73 -9.44 -13.15
C SER A 341 -17.13 -8.87 -13.32
N PHE A 342 -17.20 -7.58 -13.63
CA PHE A 342 -18.45 -6.84 -13.76
C PHE A 342 -18.55 -6.11 -15.09
N GLU A 343 -19.76 -5.88 -15.58
CA GLU A 343 -20.00 -5.12 -16.80
C GLU A 343 -19.59 -3.64 -16.63
N PRO A 344 -18.60 -3.14 -17.41
CA PRO A 344 -17.97 -1.86 -17.15
C PRO A 344 -18.91 -0.65 -17.18
N ARG A 345 -19.88 -0.62 -18.11
CA ARG A 345 -20.82 0.51 -18.25
C ARG A 345 -21.81 0.56 -17.11
N GLY A 346 -22.23 -0.57 -16.58
CA GLY A 346 -23.06 -0.72 -15.39
C GLY A 346 -22.37 -0.09 -14.20
N ILE A 347 -21.13 -0.51 -13.92
CA ILE A 347 -20.30 0.04 -12.85
C ILE A 347 -20.13 1.56 -13.02
N GLY A 348 -19.74 2.02 -14.21
CA GLY A 348 -19.56 3.46 -14.48
C GLY A 348 -20.83 4.28 -14.22
N ARG A 349 -21.98 3.83 -14.73
CA ARG A 349 -23.27 4.51 -14.53
C ARG A 349 -23.67 4.55 -13.06
N THR A 350 -23.53 3.44 -12.34
CA THR A 350 -23.89 3.37 -10.91
C THR A 350 -22.98 4.27 -10.08
N ALA A 351 -21.66 4.25 -10.31
CA ALA A 351 -20.72 5.10 -9.59
C ALA A 351 -21.03 6.60 -9.80
N THR A 352 -21.37 7.00 -11.03
CA THR A 352 -21.79 8.38 -11.33
C THR A 352 -23.08 8.76 -10.64
N LYS A 353 -24.12 7.91 -10.70
CA LYS A 353 -25.41 8.19 -10.06
C LYS A 353 -25.31 8.31 -8.53
N LEU A 354 -24.40 7.55 -7.91
CA LEU A 354 -24.15 7.59 -6.47
C LEU A 354 -23.19 8.73 -6.05
N GLY A 355 -22.64 9.49 -7.00
CA GLY A 355 -21.72 10.59 -6.71
C GLY A 355 -20.37 10.13 -6.11
N LEU A 356 -19.95 8.90 -6.36
CA LEU A 356 -18.76 8.29 -5.74
C LEU A 356 -17.45 8.59 -6.48
N HIS A 357 -17.44 9.63 -7.32
CA HIS A 357 -16.22 10.08 -7.97
C HIS A 357 -15.26 10.67 -6.92
N GLY A 358 -14.13 9.99 -6.64
CA GLY A 358 -13.06 10.47 -5.75
C GLY A 358 -13.07 9.94 -4.31
N SER A 359 -13.98 9.04 -3.92
CA SER A 359 -13.95 8.36 -2.60
C SER A 359 -12.99 7.17 -2.58
N SER A 360 -12.79 6.51 -1.43
CA SER A 360 -12.01 5.26 -1.32
C SER A 360 -12.55 4.14 -2.23
N GLY A 361 -13.87 4.07 -2.46
CA GLY A 361 -14.51 3.19 -3.45
C GLY A 361 -14.25 3.57 -4.91
N SER A 362 -13.64 4.73 -5.18
CA SER A 362 -13.38 5.20 -6.54
C SER A 362 -12.24 4.44 -7.25
N ALA A 363 -11.32 3.82 -6.51
CA ALA A 363 -10.19 3.10 -7.10
C ALA A 363 -10.63 1.77 -7.73
N ALA A 364 -11.48 1.00 -7.04
CA ALA A 364 -12.04 -0.25 -7.56
C ALA A 364 -13.05 0.02 -8.68
N ALA A 365 -13.99 0.95 -8.45
CA ALA A 365 -14.99 1.32 -9.45
C ALA A 365 -14.35 1.78 -10.77
N ARG A 366 -13.28 2.59 -10.69
CA ARG A 366 -12.56 3.03 -11.90
C ARG A 366 -11.96 1.86 -12.65
N ARG A 367 -11.27 0.94 -11.96
CA ARG A 367 -10.67 -0.25 -12.58
C ARG A 367 -11.72 -1.10 -13.30
N PHE A 368 -12.81 -1.45 -12.63
CA PHE A 368 -13.90 -2.22 -13.25
C PHE A 368 -14.56 -1.49 -14.41
N SER A 369 -14.75 -0.17 -14.32
CA SER A 369 -15.33 0.63 -15.41
C SER A 369 -14.45 0.73 -16.65
N TRP A 370 -13.18 0.32 -16.57
CA TRP A 370 -12.22 0.31 -17.68
C TRP A 370 -12.08 -1.07 -18.33
N GLU A 371 -12.93 -2.04 -17.97
CA GLU A 371 -12.97 -3.38 -18.58
C GLU A 371 -11.75 -4.25 -18.23
N LEU A 372 -11.76 -4.79 -17.01
CA LEU A 372 -10.82 -5.84 -16.62
C LEU A 372 -11.19 -7.18 -17.28
N SER A 373 -10.18 -7.97 -17.62
CA SER A 373 -10.39 -9.30 -18.19
C SER A 373 -11.03 -10.25 -17.17
N PRO A 374 -12.12 -10.95 -17.50
CA PRO A 374 -12.66 -12.01 -16.66
C PRO A 374 -11.67 -13.15 -16.37
N ASP A 375 -10.61 -13.29 -17.15
CA ASP A 375 -9.58 -14.32 -16.92
C ASP A 375 -8.58 -13.96 -15.81
N LEU A 376 -8.58 -12.71 -15.34
CA LEU A 376 -7.81 -12.33 -14.15
C LEU A 376 -8.40 -12.92 -12.88
N VAL A 377 -9.72 -13.13 -12.81
CA VAL A 377 -10.41 -13.61 -11.61
C VAL A 377 -9.79 -14.89 -11.00
N PRO A 378 -9.60 -16.00 -11.75
CA PRO A 378 -9.00 -17.21 -11.18
C PRO A 378 -7.50 -17.06 -10.88
N ILE A 379 -6.79 -16.16 -11.56
CA ILE A 379 -5.35 -15.93 -11.36
C ILE A 379 -5.12 -15.12 -10.08
N VAL A 380 -6.00 -14.15 -9.82
CA VAL A 380 -5.91 -13.20 -8.71
C VAL A 380 -6.45 -13.80 -7.41
N LEU A 381 -7.45 -14.67 -7.50
CA LEU A 381 -7.97 -15.38 -6.33
C LEU A 381 -7.01 -16.46 -5.82
N ALA A 382 -6.20 -17.02 -6.72
CA ALA A 382 -5.15 -17.99 -6.42
C ALA A 382 -3.94 -17.29 -5.81
#